data_AF-A0A843IF87-F1
#
_entry.id   AF-A0A843IF87-F1
#
_cell.length_a   1.000
_cell.length_b   1.000
_cell.length_c   1.000
_cell.angle_alpha   90.00
_cell.angle_beta   90.00
_cell.angle_gamma   90.00
#
_symmetry.space_group_name_H-M   'P 1'
#
loop_
_entity.id
_entity.type
_entity.pdbx_description
1 polymer ?
#
loop_
_entity_poly.entity_id
_entity_poly.type
_entity_poly.pdbx_seq_one_letter_code
_entity_poly.pdbx_strand_id
1 'polypeptide(L)'
;YCIKNNFPENWMKFGEMLFEIFNFDVLNISNLEKIVTNLFFNICRDGIYDKKDNKLELTSLEFGHYEVYPYDTPHPSVMVDVENREITGYYEKEDIDLTVLYNLLEKYGVYEWIFESYQNKSKNHDSPVLDGYDWYLELVFNNSIIWNILGHNEYPDTYLCLAYDVKKLTGLDLLEIESIPQEEIELFNNYGKEKLL
;
A
#
# COMPACT_ATOMS: atom_id res chain seq x y z
N TYR A 1 -11.34 35.88 0.13
CA TYR A 1 -10.54 36.20 -1.06
C TYR A 1 -10.30 34.92 -1.82
N CYS A 2 -10.95 34.72 -2.96
CA CYS A 2 -10.59 33.61 -3.84
C CYS A 2 -9.32 34.04 -4.57
N ILE A 3 -8.19 33.36 -4.31
CA ILE A 3 -6.97 33.58 -5.08
C ILE A 3 -7.33 33.27 -6.52
N LYS A 4 -7.32 34.29 -7.40
CA LYS A 4 -7.42 34.05 -8.84
C LYS A 4 -6.21 33.24 -9.22
N ASN A 5 -6.40 31.95 -9.43
CA ASN A 5 -5.41 31.08 -10.02
C ASN A 5 -5.22 31.57 -11.47
N ASN A 6 -4.20 32.39 -11.72
CA ASN A 6 -3.81 32.83 -13.06
C ASN A 6 -3.14 31.64 -13.77
N PHE A 7 -3.93 30.62 -14.05
CA PHE A 7 -3.53 29.48 -14.83
C PHE A 7 -3.26 29.92 -16.29
N PRO A 8 -2.14 29.52 -16.92
CA PRO A 8 -1.13 28.59 -16.40
C PRO A 8 0.12 29.25 -15.76
N GLU A 9 0.28 30.58 -15.81
CA GLU A 9 1.52 31.28 -15.43
C GLU A 9 2.01 30.99 -14.00
N ASN A 10 1.10 31.02 -13.02
CA ASN A 10 1.49 30.74 -11.63
C ASN A 10 1.90 29.27 -11.42
N TRP A 11 1.32 28.35 -12.21
CA TRP A 11 1.66 26.92 -12.16
C TRP A 11 3.01 26.64 -12.81
N MET A 12 3.33 27.33 -13.92
CA MET A 12 4.64 27.22 -14.56
C MET A 12 5.74 27.71 -13.61
N LYS A 13 5.57 28.89 -13.00
CA LYS A 13 6.53 29.42 -12.00
C LYS A 13 6.69 28.50 -10.79
N PHE A 14 5.59 27.92 -10.32
CA PHE A 14 5.64 26.95 -9.24
C PHE A 14 6.41 25.69 -9.64
N GLY A 15 6.20 25.18 -10.87
CA GLY A 15 6.98 24.07 -11.42
C GLY A 15 8.48 24.35 -11.52
N GLU A 16 8.86 25.53 -12.01
CA GLU A 16 10.27 25.98 -12.04
C GLU A 16 10.87 26.01 -10.64
N MET A 17 10.15 26.56 -9.65
CA MET A 17 10.60 26.57 -8.25
C MET A 17 10.79 25.16 -7.68
N LEU A 18 9.86 24.23 -7.95
CA LEU A 18 10.00 22.84 -7.54
C LEU A 18 11.21 22.18 -8.19
N PHE A 19 11.44 22.43 -9.48
CA PHE A 19 12.61 21.94 -10.18
C PHE A 19 13.91 22.48 -9.57
N GLU A 20 13.98 23.75 -9.22
CA GLU A 20 15.16 24.34 -8.57
C GLU A 20 15.45 23.72 -7.20
N ILE A 21 14.40 23.37 -6.43
CA ILE A 21 14.54 22.78 -5.09
C ILE A 21 14.97 21.31 -5.17
N PHE A 22 14.29 20.52 -6.00
CA PHE A 22 14.47 19.07 -6.06
C PHE A 22 15.44 18.62 -7.15
N ASN A 23 15.89 19.55 -8.01
CA ASN A 23 16.67 19.28 -9.23
C ASN A 23 16.02 18.20 -10.12
N PHE A 24 14.69 18.18 -10.13
CA PHE A 24 13.85 17.18 -10.77
C PHE A 24 12.49 17.78 -11.13
N ASP A 25 11.94 17.41 -12.28
CA ASP A 25 10.62 17.91 -12.70
C ASP A 25 9.50 17.12 -12.02
N VAL A 26 9.16 17.57 -10.81
CA VAL A 26 8.10 17.00 -9.96
C VAL A 26 6.73 17.04 -10.66
N LEU A 27 6.52 18.01 -11.56
CA LEU A 27 5.25 18.18 -12.27
C LEU A 27 5.20 17.45 -13.62
N ASN A 28 6.28 16.75 -14.01
CA ASN A 28 6.29 15.99 -15.25
C ASN A 28 5.26 14.86 -15.18
N ILE A 29 4.21 14.98 -15.98
CA ILE A 29 3.12 14.02 -16.10
C ILE A 29 3.63 12.64 -16.54
N SER A 30 4.78 12.55 -17.24
CA SER A 30 5.36 11.24 -17.57
C SER A 30 5.80 10.46 -16.33
N ASN A 31 6.00 11.12 -15.18
CA ASN A 31 6.24 10.42 -13.92
C ASN A 31 4.98 9.69 -13.43
N LEU A 32 3.78 10.05 -13.89
CA LEU A 32 2.57 9.29 -13.58
C LEU A 32 2.61 7.88 -14.21
N GLU A 33 3.38 7.66 -15.27
CA GLU A 33 3.62 6.32 -15.83
C GLU A 33 4.48 5.45 -14.89
N LYS A 34 5.10 6.04 -13.87
CA LYS A 34 5.80 5.32 -12.79
C LYS A 34 4.88 4.98 -11.63
N ILE A 35 3.63 5.45 -11.61
CA ILE A 35 2.67 5.16 -10.56
C ILE A 35 1.58 4.26 -11.13
N VAL A 36 1.32 3.17 -10.43
CA VAL A 36 0.29 2.21 -10.83
C VAL A 36 -1.08 2.86 -10.72
N THR A 37 -1.72 3.02 -11.87
CA THR A 37 -3.09 3.48 -12.01
C THR A 37 -3.77 2.73 -13.14
N ASN A 38 -5.10 2.60 -13.11
CA ASN A 38 -5.87 1.98 -14.21
C ASN A 38 -5.70 2.71 -15.57
N LEU A 39 -5.16 3.94 -15.57
CA LEU A 39 -4.84 4.67 -16.81
C LEU A 39 -3.66 4.05 -17.56
N PHE A 40 -2.60 3.66 -16.83
CA PHE A 40 -1.34 3.18 -17.41
C PHE A 40 -1.10 1.68 -17.24
N PHE A 41 -1.86 1.03 -16.36
CA PHE A 41 -1.69 -0.39 -16.03
C PHE A 41 -3.02 -1.12 -15.97
N ASN A 42 -2.96 -2.44 -16.12
CA ASN A 42 -4.07 -3.34 -15.85
C ASN A 42 -3.81 -3.98 -14.49
N ILE A 43 -4.74 -3.77 -13.57
CA ILE A 43 -4.66 -4.31 -12.23
C ILE A 43 -5.49 -5.60 -12.18
N CYS A 44 -4.88 -6.68 -11.73
CA CYS A 44 -5.54 -7.98 -11.57
C CYS A 44 -5.22 -8.58 -10.19
N ARG A 45 -6.01 -9.58 -9.80
CA ARG A 45 -5.84 -10.30 -8.53
C ARG A 45 -4.44 -10.91 -8.37
N ASP A 46 -3.84 -11.37 -9.46
CA ASP A 46 -2.57 -12.06 -9.47
C ASP A 46 -1.38 -11.15 -9.79
N GLY A 47 -1.60 -9.85 -10.04
CA GLY A 47 -0.54 -8.88 -10.23
C GLY A 47 -0.92 -7.67 -11.08
N ILE A 48 0.10 -6.89 -11.42
CA ILE A 48 -0.02 -5.73 -12.30
C ILE A 48 0.55 -6.06 -13.65
N TYR A 49 -0.11 -5.55 -14.68
CA TYR A 49 0.29 -5.71 -16.06
C TYR A 49 0.42 -4.34 -16.73
N ASP A 50 1.39 -4.19 -17.63
CA ASP A 50 1.42 -3.04 -18.53
C ASP A 50 0.24 -3.08 -19.52
N LYS A 51 0.02 -2.01 -20.30
CA LYS A 51 -1.06 -1.99 -21.32
C LYS A 51 -0.85 -2.98 -22.50
N LYS A 52 0.24 -3.72 -22.52
CA LYS A 52 0.53 -4.79 -23.48
C LYS A 52 0.39 -6.18 -22.84
N ASP A 53 -0.19 -6.24 -21.63
CA ASP A 53 -0.42 -7.45 -20.84
C ASP A 53 0.86 -8.18 -20.40
N ASN A 54 1.98 -7.47 -20.27
CA ASN A 54 3.18 -8.02 -19.62
C ASN A 54 3.10 -7.80 -18.11
N LYS A 55 3.24 -8.88 -17.33
CA LYS A 55 3.26 -8.82 -15.87
C LYS A 55 4.50 -8.07 -15.38
N LEU A 56 4.30 -7.13 -14.46
CA LEU A 56 5.39 -6.45 -13.78
C LEU A 56 6.01 -7.38 -12.74
N GLU A 57 7.34 -7.32 -12.62
CA GLU A 57 8.09 -8.11 -11.65
C GLU A 57 8.30 -7.29 -10.38
N LEU A 58 7.88 -7.82 -9.23
CA LEU A 58 8.06 -7.18 -7.93
C LEU A 58 9.55 -7.17 -7.56
N THR A 59 10.08 -6.02 -7.21
CA THR A 59 11.48 -5.83 -6.78
C THR A 59 11.58 -5.56 -5.28
N SER A 60 10.61 -4.88 -4.71
CA SER A 60 10.53 -4.70 -3.26
C SER A 60 9.10 -4.47 -2.77
N LEU A 61 8.89 -4.68 -1.48
CA LEU A 61 7.65 -4.41 -0.79
C LEU A 61 7.96 -3.75 0.55
N GLU A 62 7.24 -2.71 0.91
CA GLU A 62 7.34 -2.04 2.19
C GLU A 62 5.96 -1.90 2.81
N PHE A 63 5.83 -2.28 4.08
CA PHE A 63 4.64 -2.05 4.87
C PHE A 63 5.00 -1.22 6.09
N GLY A 64 4.18 -0.21 6.35
CA GLY A 64 4.28 0.59 7.56
C GLY A 64 2.93 0.90 8.16
N HIS A 65 2.94 1.13 9.46
CA HIS A 65 1.76 1.29 10.29
C HIS A 65 2.09 2.25 11.44
N TYR A 66 1.19 3.19 11.74
CA TYR A 66 1.49 4.26 12.68
C TYR A 66 0.21 4.87 13.29
N GLU A 67 0.33 5.38 14.52
CA GLU A 67 -0.77 6.07 15.21
C GLU A 67 -1.08 7.41 14.54
N VAL A 68 -2.37 7.68 14.30
CA VAL A 68 -2.83 8.95 13.73
C VAL A 68 -2.59 10.12 14.69
N TYR A 69 -2.66 9.86 16.00
CA TYR A 69 -2.36 10.82 17.07
C TYR A 69 -1.26 10.24 17.96
N PRO A 70 -0.14 10.95 18.22
CA PRO A 70 0.05 12.40 18.11
C PRO A 70 0.61 12.88 16.75
N TYR A 71 0.18 12.28 15.65
CA TYR A 71 0.71 12.48 14.29
C TYR A 71 2.11 11.90 14.16
N ASP A 72 2.23 10.60 14.49
CA ASP A 72 3.49 9.91 14.28
C ASP A 72 3.83 9.89 12.79
N THR A 73 5.13 9.92 12.51
CA THR A 73 5.61 9.80 11.14
C THR A 73 5.45 8.36 10.69
N PRO A 74 4.99 8.12 9.44
CA PRO A 74 5.02 6.79 8.84
C PRO A 74 6.41 6.19 9.00
N HIS A 75 6.47 4.98 9.52
CA HIS A 75 7.70 4.22 9.64
C HIS A 75 7.46 2.79 9.14
N PRO A 76 8.41 2.21 8.39
CA PRO A 76 8.26 0.86 7.90
C PRO A 76 8.36 -0.14 9.07
N SER A 77 7.34 -0.99 9.20
CA SER A 77 7.37 -2.14 10.11
C SER A 77 8.12 -3.31 9.46
N VAL A 78 8.00 -3.46 8.13
CA VAL A 78 8.72 -4.48 7.37
C VAL A 78 9.03 -3.98 5.96
N MET A 79 10.23 -4.28 5.49
CA MET A 79 10.66 -4.09 4.12
C MET A 79 11.24 -5.39 3.57
N VAL A 80 10.79 -5.80 2.40
CA VAL A 80 11.25 -6.98 1.66
C VAL A 80 11.95 -6.51 0.40
N ASP A 81 13.24 -6.80 0.29
CA ASP A 81 14.02 -6.69 -0.93
C ASP A 81 13.97 -8.05 -1.66
N VAL A 82 13.19 -8.12 -2.73
CA VAL A 82 12.97 -9.37 -3.48
C VAL A 82 14.22 -9.73 -4.28
N GLU A 83 14.97 -8.74 -4.77
CA GLU A 83 16.17 -8.95 -5.58
C GLU A 83 17.29 -9.56 -4.75
N ASN A 84 17.55 -8.99 -3.57
CA ASN A 84 18.60 -9.44 -2.66
C ASN A 84 18.12 -10.55 -1.70
N ARG A 85 16.81 -10.86 -1.69
CA ARG A 85 16.16 -11.79 -0.76
C ARG A 85 16.36 -11.40 0.71
N GLU A 86 16.37 -10.10 0.95
CA GLU A 86 16.59 -9.53 2.27
C GLU A 86 15.28 -9.00 2.85
N ILE A 87 15.16 -9.08 4.17
CA ILE A 87 14.03 -8.49 4.90
C ILE A 87 14.62 -7.61 5.99
N THR A 88 14.31 -6.32 5.94
CA THR A 88 14.75 -5.32 6.91
C THR A 88 13.55 -4.81 7.73
N GLY A 89 13.81 -4.29 8.94
CA GLY A 89 12.78 -4.06 9.96
C GLY A 89 12.60 -5.22 10.96
N TYR A 90 13.37 -6.30 10.78
CA TYR A 90 13.40 -7.48 11.66
C TYR A 90 14.84 -7.91 12.01
N TYR A 91 15.03 -8.45 13.22
CA TYR A 91 16.27 -9.12 13.63
C TYR A 91 16.32 -10.54 13.03
N GLU A 92 17.02 -10.67 11.89
CA GLU A 92 17.57 -11.88 11.28
C GLU A 92 16.71 -13.18 11.36
N LYS A 93 15.93 -13.44 10.31
CA LYS A 93 15.67 -14.81 9.82
C LYS A 93 16.04 -14.90 8.36
N GLU A 94 16.69 -16.00 8.05
CA GLU A 94 17.17 -16.39 6.73
C GLU A 94 16.03 -16.93 5.85
N ASP A 95 15.98 -16.47 4.60
CA ASP A 95 15.24 -17.01 3.46
C ASP A 95 13.72 -17.23 3.67
N ILE A 96 12.91 -16.18 3.47
CA ILE A 96 11.51 -16.38 3.08
C ILE A 96 11.49 -16.81 1.61
N ASP A 97 10.94 -17.98 1.33
CA ASP A 97 10.62 -18.40 -0.03
C ASP A 97 9.67 -17.37 -0.66
N LEU A 98 10.17 -16.61 -1.63
CA LEU A 98 9.42 -15.57 -2.33
C LEU A 98 8.13 -16.10 -2.98
N THR A 99 8.07 -17.39 -3.30
CA THR A 99 6.84 -18.05 -3.77
C THR A 99 5.73 -17.92 -2.74
N VAL A 100 6.05 -18.00 -1.44
CA VAL A 100 5.09 -17.81 -0.35
C VAL A 100 4.58 -16.37 -0.34
N LEU A 101 5.47 -15.38 -0.52
CA LEU A 101 5.06 -13.97 -0.64
C LEU A 101 4.06 -13.78 -1.78
N TYR A 102 4.40 -14.23 -3.00
CA TYR A 102 3.51 -14.10 -4.16
C TYR A 102 2.16 -14.80 -3.94
N ASN A 103 2.18 -16.01 -3.38
CA ASN A 103 0.96 -16.75 -3.07
C ASN A 103 0.08 -16.01 -2.06
N LEU A 104 0.66 -15.36 -1.05
CA LEU A 104 -0.10 -14.57 -0.08
C LEU A 104 -0.74 -13.34 -0.75
N LEU A 105 0.01 -12.60 -1.57
CA LEU A 105 -0.49 -11.43 -2.28
C LEU A 105 -1.68 -11.79 -3.19
N GLU A 106 -1.58 -12.89 -3.95
CA GLU A 106 -2.63 -13.37 -4.84
C GLU A 106 -3.83 -13.96 -4.08
N LYS A 107 -3.57 -14.83 -3.09
CA LYS A 107 -4.61 -15.47 -2.27
C LYS A 107 -5.52 -14.42 -1.64
N TYR A 108 -4.94 -13.36 -1.11
CA TYR A 108 -5.65 -12.31 -0.39
C TYR A 108 -6.03 -11.11 -1.27
N GLY A 109 -5.80 -11.18 -2.58
CA GLY A 109 -6.16 -10.12 -3.53
C GLY A 109 -5.61 -8.75 -3.16
N VAL A 110 -4.35 -8.71 -2.69
CA VAL A 110 -3.72 -7.49 -2.17
C VAL A 110 -3.69 -6.36 -3.20
N TYR A 111 -3.43 -6.70 -4.45
CA TYR A 111 -3.50 -5.77 -5.57
C TYR A 111 -4.90 -5.14 -5.70
N GLU A 112 -5.98 -5.82 -5.35
CA GLU A 112 -7.34 -5.30 -5.50
C GLU A 112 -7.82 -4.47 -4.31
N TRP A 113 -7.02 -4.34 -3.24
CA TRP A 113 -7.42 -3.68 -1.99
C TRP A 113 -7.91 -2.23 -2.15
N ILE A 114 -7.45 -1.50 -3.16
CA ILE A 114 -7.92 -0.12 -3.38
C ILE A 114 -9.33 -0.02 -3.96
N PHE A 115 -9.87 -1.12 -4.51
CA PHE A 115 -11.13 -1.05 -5.23
C PHE A 115 -12.32 -1.24 -4.29
N GLU A 116 -13.26 -0.31 -4.35
CA GLU A 116 -14.53 -0.42 -3.63
C GLU A 116 -15.28 -1.73 -3.95
N SER A 117 -15.17 -2.24 -5.18
CA SER A 117 -15.76 -3.53 -5.57
C SER A 117 -15.13 -4.72 -4.84
N TYR A 118 -13.89 -4.57 -4.36
CA TYR A 118 -13.20 -5.55 -3.55
C TYR A 118 -13.46 -5.36 -2.06
N GLN A 119 -14.19 -4.34 -1.61
CA GLN A 119 -14.39 -4.07 -0.18
C GLN A 119 -15.84 -4.19 0.23
N ASN A 120 -16.08 -4.75 1.41
CA ASN A 120 -17.35 -4.58 2.11
C ASN A 120 -17.24 -3.30 2.94
N LYS A 121 -18.09 -2.31 2.64
CA LYS A 121 -18.07 -1.06 3.41
C LYS A 121 -18.46 -1.31 4.87
N SER A 122 -17.52 -1.07 5.78
CA SER A 122 -17.83 -0.88 7.19
C SER A 122 -18.78 0.31 7.33
N LYS A 123 -19.75 0.19 8.25
CA LYS A 123 -20.61 1.32 8.64
C LYS A 123 -20.14 1.96 9.95
N ASN A 124 -19.00 1.52 10.49
CA ASN A 124 -18.56 1.86 11.83
C ASN A 124 -17.76 3.18 11.88
N HIS A 125 -17.27 3.68 10.74
CA HIS A 125 -16.45 4.90 10.68
C HIS A 125 -17.08 5.92 9.71
N ASP A 126 -17.76 6.94 10.24
CA ASP A 126 -18.33 8.05 9.46
C ASP A 126 -17.32 9.22 9.25
N SER A 127 -16.18 9.23 9.95
CA SER A 127 -15.17 10.31 9.88
C SER A 127 -13.80 9.87 10.41
N PRO A 128 -12.69 9.97 9.63
CA PRO A 128 -11.41 9.31 9.93
C PRO A 128 -10.37 10.13 10.74
N VAL A 129 -10.74 11.27 11.33
CA VAL A 129 -9.72 12.35 11.39
C VAL A 129 -8.78 12.35 12.61
N LEU A 130 -9.03 11.64 13.72
CA LEU A 130 -8.23 11.86 14.95
C LEU A 130 -8.04 10.65 15.89
N ASP A 131 -8.46 9.45 15.50
CA ASP A 131 -8.35 8.26 16.35
C ASP A 131 -8.06 7.02 15.50
N GLY A 132 -7.32 6.07 16.05
CA GLY A 132 -6.89 4.85 15.38
C GLY A 132 -5.51 4.93 14.70
N TYR A 133 -5.34 4.11 13.66
CA TYR A 133 -4.06 3.90 12.99
C TYR A 133 -4.18 4.08 11.48
N ASP A 134 -3.12 4.62 10.89
CA ASP A 134 -2.90 4.65 9.46
C ASP A 134 -1.92 3.56 9.07
N TRP A 135 -2.05 3.07 7.85
CA TRP A 135 -1.12 2.08 7.29
C TRP A 135 -0.90 2.32 5.80
N TYR A 136 0.25 1.85 5.32
CA TYR A 136 0.56 1.83 3.90
C TYR A 136 1.24 0.52 3.51
N LEU A 137 1.06 0.17 2.24
CA LEU A 137 1.76 -0.89 1.55
C LEU A 137 2.26 -0.32 0.22
N GLU A 138 3.57 -0.20 0.09
CA GLU A 138 4.25 0.15 -1.14
C GLU A 138 4.79 -1.11 -1.82
N LEU A 139 4.42 -1.33 -3.08
CA LEU A 139 4.99 -2.36 -3.92
C LEU A 139 5.78 -1.69 -5.04
N VAL A 140 7.07 -2.00 -5.14
CA VAL A 140 7.94 -1.50 -6.21
C VAL A 140 8.18 -2.62 -7.20
N PHE A 141 8.04 -2.28 -8.47
CA PHE A 141 8.23 -3.18 -9.60
C PHE A 141 9.41 -2.74 -10.46
N ASN A 142 9.82 -3.64 -11.35
CA ASN A 142 10.82 -3.37 -12.36
C ASN A 142 10.56 -2.03 -13.10
N ASN A 143 11.66 -1.38 -13.50
CA ASN A 143 11.65 -0.01 -14.04
C ASN A 143 11.17 1.07 -13.04
N SER A 144 11.23 0.80 -11.73
CA SER A 144 10.84 1.75 -10.67
C SER A 144 9.38 2.19 -10.79
N ILE A 145 8.50 1.24 -11.13
CA ILE A 145 7.05 1.45 -11.12
C ILE A 145 6.55 1.16 -9.70
N ILE A 146 5.69 2.01 -9.16
CA ILE A 146 5.30 1.99 -7.75
C ILE A 146 3.79 1.85 -7.64
N TRP A 147 3.34 0.91 -6.81
CA TRP A 147 1.97 0.85 -6.32
C TRP A 147 1.92 1.20 -4.84
N ASN A 148 1.31 2.34 -4.55
CA ASN A 148 0.97 2.73 -3.18
C ASN A 148 -0.48 2.40 -2.84
N ILE A 149 -0.66 1.59 -1.81
CA ILE A 149 -1.94 1.26 -1.18
C ILE A 149 -1.89 1.83 0.23
N LEU A 150 -2.90 2.58 0.63
CA LEU A 150 -2.97 3.18 1.96
C LEU A 150 -4.40 3.12 2.50
N GLY A 151 -4.51 3.06 3.82
CA GLY A 151 -5.78 3.09 4.53
C GLY A 151 -5.71 3.98 5.76
N HIS A 152 -6.83 4.62 6.07
CA HIS A 152 -6.98 5.50 7.22
C HIS A 152 -8.03 4.95 8.16
N ASN A 153 -7.60 4.39 9.28
CA ASN A 153 -8.48 3.78 10.29
C ASN A 153 -9.50 2.78 9.71
N GLU A 154 -9.16 2.14 8.58
CA GLU A 154 -9.94 1.12 7.91
C GLU A 154 -8.97 0.14 7.23
N TYR A 155 -9.32 -1.15 7.25
CA TYR A 155 -8.52 -2.22 6.68
C TYR A 155 -9.27 -2.93 5.55
N PRO A 156 -8.56 -3.44 4.53
CA PRO A 156 -9.14 -4.29 3.50
C PRO A 156 -9.79 -5.54 4.10
N ASP A 157 -10.87 -6.02 3.48
CA ASP A 157 -11.62 -7.20 3.94
C ASP A 157 -10.74 -8.41 4.26
N THR A 158 -9.69 -8.63 3.47
CA THR A 158 -8.77 -9.77 3.61
C THR A 158 -7.52 -9.47 4.43
N TYR A 159 -7.34 -8.25 4.94
CA TYR A 159 -6.15 -7.80 5.65
C TYR A 159 -5.81 -8.69 6.84
N LEU A 160 -6.77 -8.90 7.75
CA LEU A 160 -6.52 -9.72 8.95
C LEU A 160 -6.19 -11.17 8.60
N CYS A 161 -6.82 -11.73 7.57
CA CYS A 161 -6.53 -13.08 7.14
C CYS A 161 -5.08 -13.20 6.60
N LEU A 162 -4.62 -12.20 5.83
CA LEU A 162 -3.23 -12.09 5.42
C LEU A 162 -2.31 -11.99 6.64
N ALA A 163 -2.62 -11.07 7.56
CA ALA A 163 -1.81 -10.80 8.74
C ALA A 163 -1.66 -12.04 9.64
N TYR A 164 -2.74 -12.80 9.86
CA TYR A 164 -2.66 -14.06 10.61
C TYR A 164 -1.79 -15.11 9.92
N ASP A 165 -1.87 -15.24 8.58
CA ASP A 165 -1.00 -16.16 7.84
C ASP A 165 0.46 -15.71 7.90
N VAL A 166 0.74 -14.41 7.75
CA VAL A 166 2.08 -13.84 7.94
C VAL A 166 2.60 -14.13 9.35
N LYS A 167 1.79 -13.89 10.39
CA LYS A 167 2.15 -14.15 11.79
C LYS A 167 2.38 -15.63 12.05
N LYS A 168 1.61 -16.52 11.43
CA LYS A 168 1.81 -17.97 11.52
C LYS A 168 3.09 -18.43 10.84
N LEU A 169 3.44 -17.86 9.69
CA LEU A 169 4.63 -18.20 8.93
C LEU A 169 5.91 -17.68 9.59
N THR A 170 5.88 -16.45 10.08
CA THR A 170 7.06 -15.75 10.60
C THR A 170 7.24 -15.95 12.11
N GLY A 171 6.12 -16.09 12.84
CA GLY A 171 6.04 -16.07 14.29
C GLY A 171 5.85 -14.66 14.89
N LEU A 172 5.59 -13.64 14.06
CA LEU A 172 5.69 -12.23 14.44
C LEU A 172 4.51 -11.42 13.92
N ASP A 173 4.17 -10.34 14.62
CA ASP A 173 3.08 -9.46 14.24
C ASP A 173 3.50 -8.35 13.27
N LEU A 174 4.00 -8.73 12.10
CA LEU A 174 4.60 -7.77 11.13
C LEU A 174 3.59 -6.79 10.52
N LEU A 175 2.30 -7.13 10.58
CA LEU A 175 1.20 -6.28 10.10
C LEU A 175 0.40 -5.69 11.28
N GLU A 176 1.03 -5.61 12.46
CA GLU A 176 0.53 -4.89 13.65
C GLU A 176 -0.92 -5.23 14.04
N ILE A 177 -1.32 -6.51 14.00
CA ILE A 177 -2.67 -6.93 14.37
C ILE A 177 -2.98 -6.56 15.83
N GLU A 178 -2.00 -6.68 16.72
CA GLU A 178 -2.12 -6.37 18.14
C GLU A 178 -2.44 -4.89 18.43
N SER A 179 -2.23 -3.98 17.47
CA SER A 179 -2.60 -2.58 17.60
C SER A 179 -4.08 -2.32 17.23
N ILE A 180 -4.74 -3.26 16.55
CA ILE A 180 -6.11 -3.10 16.04
C ILE A 180 -7.14 -3.40 17.15
N PRO A 181 -8.18 -2.55 17.32
CA PRO A 181 -9.24 -2.82 18.29
C PRO A 181 -9.94 -4.17 18.06
N GLN A 182 -10.25 -4.89 19.15
CA GLN A 182 -10.86 -6.23 19.08
C GLN A 182 -12.19 -6.28 18.29
N GLU A 183 -13.02 -5.24 18.38
CA GLU A 183 -14.28 -5.16 17.65
C GLU A 183 -14.06 -5.08 16.12
N GLU A 184 -13.02 -4.37 15.68
CA GLU A 184 -12.60 -4.32 14.28
C GLU A 184 -11.98 -5.65 13.83
N ILE A 185 -11.20 -6.29 14.73
CA ILE A 185 -10.65 -7.63 14.48
C ILE A 185 -11.77 -8.62 14.15
N GLU A 186 -12.86 -8.61 14.91
CA GLU A 186 -14.01 -9.49 14.67
C GLU A 186 -14.71 -9.17 13.35
N LEU A 187 -14.88 -7.88 13.03
CA LEU A 187 -15.52 -7.42 11.79
C LEU A 187 -14.76 -7.86 10.55
N PHE A 188 -13.48 -7.49 10.42
CA PHE A 188 -12.68 -7.78 9.23
C PHE A 188 -12.39 -9.28 9.09
N ASN A 189 -12.34 -10.04 10.19
CA ASN A 189 -12.28 -11.50 10.11
C ASN A 189 -13.52 -12.12 9.45
N ASN A 190 -14.70 -11.56 9.69
CA ASN A 190 -15.93 -12.04 9.06
C ASN A 190 -15.92 -11.72 7.56
N TYR A 191 -15.54 -10.49 7.18
CA TYR A 191 -15.42 -10.10 5.78
C TYR A 191 -14.40 -10.96 5.01
N GLY A 192 -13.22 -11.17 5.59
CA GLY A 192 -12.18 -11.99 4.99
C GLY A 192 -12.62 -13.43 4.80
N LYS A 193 -13.28 -14.04 5.80
CA LYS A 193 -13.82 -15.40 5.68
C LYS A 193 -14.85 -15.50 4.56
N GLU A 194 -15.83 -14.60 4.52
CA GLU A 194 -16.86 -14.60 3.47
C GLU A 194 -16.26 -14.47 2.07
N LYS A 195 -15.21 -13.67 1.92
CA LYS A 195 -14.53 -13.44 0.64
C LYS A 195 -13.67 -14.61 0.17
N LEU A 196 -13.22 -15.47 1.08
CA LEU A 196 -12.31 -16.59 0.81
C LEU A 196 -13.00 -17.97 0.78
N LEU A 197 -14.33 -18.01 0.95
CA LEU A 197 -15.17 -19.19 0.74
C LEU A 197 -15.36 -19.49 -0.76
#